data_AF-A0A5C7PH60-F1
#
_entry.id   AF-A0A5C7PH60-F1
#
_cell.length_a   1.000
_cell.length_b   1.000
_cell.length_c   1.000
_cell.angle_alpha   90.00
_cell.angle_beta   90.00
_cell.angle_gamma   90.00
#
_symmetry.space_group_name_H-M   'P 1'
#
loop_
_entity.id
_entity.type
_entity.pdbx_description
1 polymer ?
#
loop_
_entity_poly.entity_id
_entity_poly.type
_entity_poly.pdbx_seq_one_letter_code
_entity_poly.pdbx_strand_id
1 'polypeptide(L)' 'QLVHARFDPLWKTGRMTRRRAYGWLAKRLGIPSAECHVGMFDPDRCRAALAVLRDGPPG' A
#
# COMPACT_ATOMS: atom_id res chain seq x y z
N GLN A 1 -4.19 -12.14 -2.04
CA GLN A 1 -2.80 -11.65 -2.06
C GLN A 1 -2.39 -11.16 -0.67
N LEU A 2 -1.15 -11.42 -0.24
CA LEU A 2 -0.59 -11.00 1.05
C LEU A 2 -0.54 -9.48 1.23
N VAL A 3 -0.39 -8.73 0.13
CA VAL A 3 -0.37 -7.26 0.13
C VAL A 3 -1.66 -6.70 0.74
N HIS A 4 -2.83 -7.21 0.36
CA HIS A 4 -4.12 -6.80 0.94
C HIS A 4 -4.18 -7.02 2.45
N ALA A 5 -3.72 -8.16 2.95
CA ALA A 5 -3.77 -8.48 4.37
C ALA A 5 -2.94 -7.49 5.23
N ARG A 6 -1.87 -6.91 4.67
CA ARG A 6 -1.05 -5.89 5.34
C ARG A 6 -1.49 -4.46 5.05
N PHE A 7 -1.98 -4.18 3.85
CA PHE A 7 -2.36 -2.85 3.42
C PHE A 7 -3.77 -2.44 3.88
N ASP A 8 -4.75 -3.33 3.77
CA ASP A 8 -6.15 -3.02 4.10
C ASP A 8 -6.35 -2.53 5.54
N PRO A 9 -5.69 -3.10 6.57
CA PRO A 9 -5.82 -2.62 7.94
C PRO A 9 -5.44 -1.15 8.12
N LEU A 10 -4.56 -0.59 7.27
CA LEU A 10 -4.18 0.81 7.36
C LEU A 10 -5.41 1.72 7.29
N TRP A 11 -6.35 1.42 6.38
CA TRP A 11 -7.53 2.25 6.18
C TRP A 11 -8.83 1.65 6.72
N LYS A 12 -8.93 0.32 6.83
CA LYS A 12 -10.12 -0.35 7.40
C LYS A 12 -10.25 -0.16 8.92
N THR A 13 -9.16 0.13 9.62
CA THR A 13 -9.18 0.40 11.07
C THR A 13 -9.57 1.84 11.41
N GLY A 14 -9.76 2.71 10.41
CA GLY A 14 -10.07 4.13 10.61
C GLY A 14 -8.86 5.00 11.00
N ARG A 15 -7.66 4.42 11.18
CA ARG A 15 -6.43 5.17 11.49
C ARG A 15 -6.00 6.12 10.38
N MET A 16 -6.32 5.79 9.13
CA MET A 16 -6.17 6.69 8.00
C MET A 16 -7.24 6.47 6.94
N THR A 17 -7.48 7.49 6.12
CA THR A 17 -8.39 7.34 4.98
C THR A 17 -7.77 6.42 3.93
N ARG A 18 -8.62 5.70 3.18
CA ARG A 18 -8.18 4.86 2.05
C ARG A 18 -7.31 5.65 1.07
N ARG A 19 -7.69 6.89 0.75
CA ARG A 19 -6.92 7.78 -0.12
C ARG A 19 -5.51 8.06 0.43
N ARG A 20 -5.38 8.31 1.74
CA ARG A 20 -4.07 8.54 2.38
C ARG A 20 -3.21 7.27 2.38
N ALA A 21 -3.81 6.10 2.60
CA ALA A 21 -3.10 4.82 2.52
C ALA A 21 -2.52 4.57 1.12
N TYR A 22 -3.34 4.73 0.07
CA TYR A 22 -2.89 4.57 -1.32
C TYR A 22 -1.85 5.63 -1.72
N GLY A 23 -2.04 6.89 -1.33
CA GLY A 23 -1.09 7.97 -1.62
C GLY A 23 0.27 7.73 -0.96
N TRP A 24 0.28 7.24 0.28
CA TRP A 24 1.52 6.87 0.98
C TRP A 24 2.23 5.71 0.29
N LEU A 25 1.51 4.62 -0.01
CA LEU A 25 2.09 3.44 -0.65
C LEU A 25 2.64 3.80 -2.04
N ALA A 26 1.89 4.54 -2.84
CA ALA A 26 2.31 4.99 -4.17
C ALA A 26 3.60 5.83 -4.11
N LYS A 27 3.67 6.78 -3.17
CA LYS A 27 4.86 7.61 -2.95
C LYS A 27 6.08 6.78 -2.58
N ARG A 28 5.92 5.78 -1.72
CA ARG A 28 7.02 4.89 -1.30
C ARG A 28 7.47 3.94 -2.40
N LEU A 29 6.56 3.54 -3.29
CA LEU A 29 6.85 2.72 -4.47
C LEU A 29 7.36 3.54 -5.66
N GLY A 30 7.28 4.88 -5.62
CA GLY A 30 7.69 5.75 -6.72
C GLY A 30 6.77 5.67 -7.94
N ILE A 31 5.50 5.30 -7.75
CA ILE A 31 4.52 5.15 -8.83
C ILE A 31 3.37 6.15 -8.72
N PRO A 32 2.67 6.48 -9.81
CA PRO A 32 1.45 7.28 -9.74
C PRO A 32 0.39 6.62 -8.86
N SER A 33 -0.35 7.42 -8.10
CA SER A 33 -1.44 6.89 -7.26
C SER A 33 -2.54 6.20 -8.08
N ALA A 34 -2.73 6.59 -9.34
CA ALA A 34 -3.65 5.96 -10.28
C ALA A 34 -3.21 4.56 -10.73
N GLU A 35 -1.93 4.21 -10.54
CA GLU A 35 -1.38 2.88 -10.86
C GLU A 35 -1.19 2.02 -9.61
N CYS A 36 -1.40 2.59 -8.42
CA CYS A 36 -1.18 1.93 -7.14
C CYS A 36 -2.36 1.03 -6.76
N HIS A 37 -2.86 0.20 -7.66
CA HIS A 37 -3.93 -0.75 -7.38
C HIS A 37 -3.33 -2.09 -6.96
N VAL A 38 -3.31 -2.37 -5.64
CA VAL A 38 -2.66 -3.58 -5.10
C VAL A 38 -3.21 -4.89 -5.70
N GLY A 39 -4.48 -4.93 -6.12
CA GLY A 39 -5.06 -6.08 -6.81
C GLY A 39 -4.51 -6.32 -8.22
N MET A 40 -3.86 -5.31 -8.82
CA MET A 40 -3.25 -5.35 -10.16
C MET A 40 -1.72 -5.50 -10.11
N PHE A 41 -1.14 -5.66 -8.92
CA PHE A 41 0.31 -5.80 -8.79
C PHE A 41 0.78 -7.17 -9.28
N ASP A 42 1.79 -7.16 -10.14
CA ASP A 42 2.58 -8.34 -10.48
C ASP A 42 3.37 -8.85 -9.25
N PRO A 43 3.99 -10.05 -9.33
CA PRO A 43 4.76 -10.59 -8.21
C PRO A 43 5.90 -9.69 -7.71
N ASP A 44 6.53 -8.90 -8.59
CA ASP A 44 7.68 -8.06 -8.25
C ASP A 44 7.23 -6.83 -7.47
N ARG A 45 6.16 -6.19 -7.95
CA ARG A 45 5.50 -5.07 -7.31
C ARG A 45 4.85 -5.49 -5.98
N CYS A 46 4.33 -6.72 -5.88
CA CYS A 46 3.90 -7.28 -4.60
C CYS A 46 5.04 -7.35 -3.58
N ARG A 47 6.24 -7.81 -3.98
CA ARG A 47 7.42 -7.89 -3.09
C ARG A 47 7.86 -6.49 -2.64
N ALA A 48 7.91 -5.52 -3.56
CA ALA A 48 8.23 -4.13 -3.23
C ALA A 48 7.20 -3.53 -2.26
N ALA A 49 5.90 -3.74 -2.48
CA ALA A 49 4.84 -3.27 -1.60
C ALA A 49 4.95 -3.87 -0.19
N LEU A 50 5.27 -5.15 -0.06
CA LEU A 50 5.46 -5.81 1.23
C LEU A 50 6.68 -5.29 1.99
N ALA A 51 7.75 -4.94 1.29
CA ALA A 51 8.91 -4.28 1.91
C ALA A 51 8.51 -2.92 2.50
N VAL A 52 7.79 -2.09 1.72
CA VAL A 52 7.28 -0.80 2.18
C VAL A 52 6.31 -0.95 3.37
N LEU A 53 5.40 -1.91 3.31
CA LEU A 53 4.40 -2.15 4.36
C LEU A 53 5.00 -2.65 5.68
N ARG A 54 6.23 -3.16 5.67
CA ARG A 54 6.97 -3.55 6.87
C ARG A 54 7.39 -2.35 7.70
N ASP A 55 7.80 -1.26 7.05
CA ASP A 55 8.16 -0.01 7.72
C ASP A 55 6.93 0.71 8.30
N GLY A 56 5.78 0.48 7.67
CA GLY A 56 4.52 1.12 8.04
C GLY A 56 4.48 2.61 7.68
N PRO A 57 3.27 3.19 7.55
CA PRO A 57 3.13 4.63 7.41
C PRO A 57 3.44 5.35 8.73
N PRO A 58 3.97 6.59 8.67
CA PRO A 58 4.09 7.43 9.84
C PRO A 58 2.71 7.67 10.47
N GLY A 59 2.67 7.66 11.81
CA GLY A 59 1.47 7.85 12.64
C GLY A 59 0.72 9.13 12.34
#